data_AF-A0A182LUI2-F1
#
_entry.id   AF-A0A182LUI2-F1
#
_cell.length_a   1.000
_cell.length_b   1.000
_cell.length_c   1.000
_cell.angle_alpha   90.00
_cell.angle_beta   90.00
_cell.angle_gamma   90.00
#
_symmetry.space_group_name_H-M   'P 1'
#
loop_
_entity.id
_entity.type
_entity.pdbx_description
1 polymer ?
#
loop_
_entity_poly.entity_id
_entity_poly.type
_entity_poly.pdbx_seq_one_letter_code
_entity_poly.pdbx_strand_id
1 'polypeptide(L)'
;MDDLENRSDVLNQTSYSLQDASTERNDLFDLNDMELLDSSVTDLLDDPYRMKLRRNSNYDGFDQSLGDSWIYPANYPMRQYQFTITKAALFKNTLVVLPTGLGKTFIAAVVMYNIYRWYPTGKVIFMAPTRPLVSQQIEACYRIMGIPRSDTAEVTGKQPRHTRSTLWQTKRVFYATPQVVLADLEAAEQMFPAQQVRLVVIDEAHKAKGRYAYADVIRRIALRNPYFRVLALSATPGRTLEDVAEVIRNLLISHVEVRWDNSIDVLPYVFRKDVRTIVIPLGQTIARIRKEMLQLVNPYLQRLLESNVFMQYPSTITAGLLIMRQKQFRQNALHQRHPNHSTIVADFGVCISMYHALDLLVKHGIRTFLNFFDDVTGTNVQEKYFVAKDRQIKAFLDELRERFHHRQPMQISTDSSIITGNDDIDFGHPKYRILEQQLMTFFKEFPESKAIVFCEFRDSVAMIKRMLSNNQPLIRPNCIV
;
A
#
# COMPACT_ATOMS: atom_id res chain seq x y z
N MET A 1 7.20 -60.70 17.71
CA MET A 1 6.14 -60.20 16.82
C MET A 1 6.34 -58.70 16.71
N ASP A 2 7.39 -58.22 16.03
CA ASP A 2 7.76 -58.46 14.62
C ASP A 2 6.64 -57.92 13.70
N ASP A 3 6.83 -57.09 12.68
CA ASP A 3 8.03 -56.45 12.11
C ASP A 3 7.58 -55.23 11.24
N LEU A 4 8.39 -54.32 10.66
CA LEU A 4 9.85 -54.24 10.46
C LEU A 4 10.27 -52.73 10.39
N GLU A 5 11.49 -52.42 9.94
CA GLU A 5 12.02 -51.07 9.74
C GLU A 5 11.51 -50.38 8.46
N ASN A 6 11.44 -49.03 8.47
CA ASN A 6 11.80 -48.26 7.28
C ASN A 6 12.41 -46.90 7.65
N ARG A 7 13.73 -46.87 7.80
CA ARG A 7 14.52 -45.63 7.76
C ARG A 7 14.78 -45.29 6.28
N SER A 8 14.34 -44.12 5.84
CA SER A 8 14.79 -43.55 4.57
C SER A 8 15.51 -42.22 4.80
N ASP A 9 16.83 -42.28 4.86
CA ASP A 9 17.69 -41.10 4.75
C ASP A 9 17.50 -40.45 3.38
N VAL A 10 17.10 -39.17 3.35
CA VAL A 10 17.40 -38.26 2.24
C VAL A 10 17.78 -36.90 2.80
N LEU A 11 19.06 -36.74 3.12
CA LEU A 11 19.66 -35.44 3.41
C LEU A 11 19.86 -34.64 2.11
N ASN A 12 19.55 -33.35 2.18
CA ASN A 12 20.22 -32.26 1.48
C ASN A 12 20.58 -32.41 -0.01
N GLN A 13 19.69 -31.95 -0.90
CA GLN A 13 20.05 -31.14 -2.08
C GLN A 13 18.80 -30.53 -2.73
N THR A 14 18.56 -29.22 -2.55
CA THR A 14 17.48 -28.48 -3.24
C THR A 14 18.03 -27.55 -4.32
N SER A 15 18.66 -28.16 -5.33
CA SER A 15 19.08 -27.52 -6.58
C SER A 15 18.31 -28.14 -7.74
N TYR A 16 17.37 -27.40 -8.33
CA TYR A 16 16.62 -27.87 -9.48
C TYR A 16 17.42 -27.62 -10.77
N SER A 17 17.88 -28.70 -11.40
CA SER A 17 18.53 -28.69 -12.72
C SER A 17 17.49 -28.66 -13.85
N LEU A 18 17.89 -28.18 -15.03
CA LEU A 18 17.05 -28.08 -16.23
C LEU A 18 17.54 -29.03 -17.34
N GLN A 19 17.38 -30.34 -17.12
CA GLN A 19 17.59 -31.35 -18.17
C GLN A 19 16.49 -32.41 -18.10
N ASP A 20 15.51 -32.28 -19.00
CA ASP A 20 14.56 -33.33 -19.39
C ASP A 20 14.05 -33.01 -20.81
N ALA A 21 14.90 -33.30 -21.80
CA ALA A 21 14.54 -33.31 -23.22
C ALA A 21 15.51 -34.24 -23.99
N SER A 22 14.93 -35.16 -24.77
CA SER A 22 15.57 -36.11 -25.70
C SER A 22 16.57 -37.15 -25.16
N THR A 23 16.05 -38.36 -24.89
CA THR A 23 16.59 -39.64 -25.41
C THR A 23 16.25 -39.76 -26.91
N GLU A 24 16.92 -40.52 -27.80
CA GLU A 24 17.83 -41.68 -27.69
C GLU A 24 18.93 -41.65 -28.79
N ARG A 25 20.12 -42.22 -28.57
CA ARG A 25 20.66 -43.45 -29.23
C ARG A 25 22.19 -43.58 -29.07
N ASN A 26 22.64 -44.83 -28.90
CA ASN A 26 24.05 -45.24 -28.85
C ASN A 26 24.67 -45.27 -30.26
N ASP A 27 26.00 -45.17 -30.37
CA ASP A 27 26.82 -46.37 -30.64
C ASP A 27 28.35 -46.12 -30.57
N LEU A 28 29.04 -47.16 -30.07
CA LEU A 28 30.46 -47.55 -30.13
C LEU A 28 31.61 -46.53 -29.93
N PHE A 29 32.53 -46.91 -29.03
CA PHE A 29 33.88 -46.36 -28.88
C PHE A 29 34.86 -46.97 -29.90
N ASP A 30 35.79 -46.17 -30.41
CA ASP A 30 37.00 -46.64 -31.10
C ASP A 30 38.27 -46.08 -30.39
N LEU A 31 39.35 -46.86 -30.36
CA LEU A 31 40.47 -46.69 -29.43
C LEU A 31 41.68 -45.97 -30.04
N ASN A 32 41.51 -44.72 -30.49
CA ASN A 32 42.62 -43.91 -31.04
C ASN A 32 42.70 -42.43 -30.61
N ASP A 33 41.75 -41.91 -29.82
CA ASP A 33 41.74 -40.49 -29.42
C ASP A 33 42.64 -40.18 -28.20
N MET A 34 43.95 -40.25 -28.38
CA MET A 34 44.95 -39.77 -27.39
C MET A 34 45.38 -38.30 -27.62
N GLU A 35 44.61 -37.53 -28.38
CA GLU A 35 44.89 -36.12 -28.69
C GLU A 35 43.69 -35.17 -28.41
N LEU A 36 42.71 -35.63 -27.61
CA LEU A 36 41.52 -34.87 -27.20
C LEU A 36 41.40 -34.74 -25.66
N LEU A 37 42.46 -34.24 -25.01
CA LEU A 37 42.28 -33.52 -23.76
C LEU A 37 41.63 -32.17 -24.08
N ASP A 38 40.29 -32.14 -24.02
CA ASP A 38 39.48 -30.93 -24.18
C ASP A 38 40.07 -29.80 -23.32
N SER A 39 40.22 -28.61 -23.91
CA SER A 39 40.75 -27.44 -23.23
C SER A 39 39.91 -27.05 -22.01
N SER A 40 38.65 -27.48 -21.96
CA SER A 40 37.79 -27.33 -20.78
C SER A 40 38.29 -28.11 -19.55
N VAL A 41 39.00 -29.24 -19.75
CA VAL A 41 39.53 -30.13 -18.70
C VAL A 41 40.87 -29.62 -18.18
N THR A 42 41.75 -29.13 -19.06
CA THR A 42 42.99 -28.46 -18.63
C THR A 42 42.71 -27.14 -17.92
N ASP A 43 41.75 -26.32 -18.41
CA ASP A 43 41.25 -25.13 -17.70
C ASP A 43 40.67 -25.43 -16.30
N LEU A 44 40.18 -26.65 -16.06
CA LEU A 44 39.65 -27.09 -14.76
C LEU A 44 40.73 -27.56 -13.78
N LEU A 45 41.89 -27.97 -14.28
CA LEU A 45 43.02 -28.42 -13.47
C LEU A 45 43.91 -27.26 -13.00
N ASP A 46 43.97 -26.16 -13.76
CA ASP A 46 44.82 -25.00 -13.46
C ASP A 46 44.25 -24.03 -12.40
N ASP A 47 42.92 -23.90 -12.26
CA ASP A 47 42.28 -23.11 -11.18
C ASP A 47 40.82 -23.55 -10.89
N PRO A 48 40.56 -24.32 -9.81
CA PRO A 48 39.21 -24.81 -9.49
C PRO A 48 38.23 -23.71 -9.01
N TYR A 49 38.66 -22.45 -8.87
CA TYR A 49 37.81 -21.33 -8.43
C TYR A 49 37.60 -20.25 -9.50
N ARG A 50 38.08 -20.45 -10.73
CA ARG A 50 37.98 -19.47 -11.82
C ARG A 50 36.55 -19.31 -12.31
N MET A 51 35.82 -18.33 -11.76
CA MET A 51 34.45 -17.98 -12.19
C MET A 51 34.39 -17.76 -13.71
N LYS A 52 33.68 -18.66 -14.42
CA LYS A 52 33.47 -18.59 -15.89
C LYS A 52 32.39 -17.55 -16.22
N LEU A 53 32.67 -16.29 -15.91
CA LEU A 53 31.80 -15.14 -16.17
C LEU A 53 31.76 -14.82 -17.67
N ARG A 54 30.55 -14.82 -18.25
CA ARG A 54 30.32 -14.39 -19.64
C ARG A 54 30.70 -12.91 -19.80
N ARG A 55 31.46 -12.57 -20.86
CA ARG A 55 31.84 -11.19 -21.23
C ARG A 55 31.23 -10.74 -22.57
N ASN A 56 30.00 -11.15 -22.84
CA ASN A 56 29.24 -10.73 -24.03
C ASN A 56 28.28 -9.59 -23.66
N SER A 57 28.05 -8.67 -24.59
CA SER A 57 27.22 -7.45 -24.40
C SER A 57 25.86 -7.70 -23.71
N ASN A 58 25.24 -8.86 -23.96
CA ASN A 58 23.87 -9.15 -23.53
C ASN A 58 23.80 -9.87 -22.17
N TYR A 59 24.91 -10.44 -21.70
CA TYR A 59 24.97 -11.32 -20.51
C TYR A 59 26.23 -11.08 -19.66
N ASP A 60 26.84 -9.89 -19.76
CA ASP A 60 28.09 -9.56 -19.08
C ASP A 60 28.04 -9.86 -17.57
N GLY A 61 29.07 -10.49 -17.00
CA GLY A 61 29.10 -10.83 -15.58
C GLY A 61 28.12 -11.93 -15.13
N PHE A 62 27.46 -12.64 -16.07
CA PHE A 62 26.67 -13.84 -15.77
C PHE A 62 27.59 -15.05 -15.55
N ASP A 63 27.42 -15.76 -14.43
CA ASP A 63 28.10 -17.02 -14.16
C ASP A 63 27.27 -18.20 -14.70
N GLN A 64 27.83 -18.98 -15.62
CA GLN A 64 27.15 -20.13 -16.21
C GLN A 64 26.79 -21.20 -15.16
N SER A 65 27.76 -21.58 -14.31
CA SER A 65 27.62 -22.67 -13.35
C SER A 65 26.53 -22.39 -12.31
N LEU A 66 26.37 -21.12 -11.96
CA LEU A 66 25.31 -20.65 -11.09
C LEU A 66 23.99 -20.49 -11.86
N GLY A 67 24.07 -20.13 -13.14
CA GLY A 67 22.94 -19.88 -14.05
C GLY A 67 22.07 -21.09 -14.37
N ASP A 68 22.64 -22.29 -14.42
CA ASP A 68 21.95 -23.53 -14.83
C ASP A 68 20.87 -24.01 -13.83
N SER A 69 20.85 -23.43 -12.62
CA SER A 69 19.91 -23.76 -11.55
C SER A 69 19.43 -22.52 -10.81
N TRP A 70 18.29 -22.64 -10.12
CA TRP A 70 17.78 -21.62 -9.21
C TRP A 70 17.39 -22.22 -7.86
N ILE A 71 17.53 -21.41 -6.82
CA ILE A 71 17.36 -21.82 -5.42
C ILE A 71 16.02 -21.27 -4.91
N TYR A 72 15.20 -22.15 -4.33
CA TYR A 72 13.96 -21.82 -3.64
C TYR A 72 14.10 -22.19 -2.15
N PRO A 73 13.61 -21.36 -1.21
CA PRO A 73 13.80 -21.59 0.22
C PRO A 73 13.03 -22.81 0.73
N ALA A 74 13.72 -23.71 1.43
CA ALA A 74 13.14 -24.89 2.09
C ALA A 74 12.59 -24.60 3.51
N ASN A 75 12.96 -23.46 4.11
CA ASN A 75 12.49 -23.03 5.43
C ASN A 75 11.06 -22.44 5.45
N TYR A 76 10.34 -22.53 4.32
CA TYR A 76 8.94 -22.11 4.18
C TYR A 76 8.14 -23.18 3.45
N PRO A 77 6.86 -23.40 3.80
CA PRO A 77 6.01 -24.33 3.05
C PRO A 77 5.83 -23.83 1.62
N MET A 78 6.17 -24.68 0.66
CA MET A 78 6.05 -24.37 -0.77
C MET A 78 4.58 -24.09 -1.14
N ARG A 79 4.34 -22.94 -1.78
CA ARG A 79 3.03 -22.58 -2.33
C ARG A 79 3.14 -22.50 -3.84
N GLN A 80 2.34 -23.28 -4.57
CA GLN A 80 2.52 -23.45 -6.00
C GLN A 80 2.39 -22.13 -6.78
N TYR A 81 1.47 -21.25 -6.38
CA TYR A 81 1.33 -19.93 -6.98
C TYR A 81 2.61 -19.07 -6.82
N GLN A 82 3.26 -19.11 -5.65
CA GLN A 82 4.51 -18.35 -5.41
C GLN A 82 5.65 -18.91 -6.24
N PHE A 83 5.76 -20.23 -6.36
CA PHE A 83 6.77 -20.90 -7.17
C PHE A 83 6.62 -20.55 -8.66
N THR A 84 5.42 -20.66 -9.22
CA THR A 84 5.14 -20.33 -10.63
C THR A 84 5.41 -18.85 -10.94
N ILE A 85 4.95 -17.94 -10.08
CA ILE A 85 5.18 -16.50 -10.26
C ILE A 85 6.68 -16.16 -10.14
N THR A 86 7.40 -16.77 -9.19
CA THR A 86 8.86 -16.61 -9.06
C THR A 86 9.58 -17.09 -10.31
N LYS A 87 9.22 -18.27 -10.84
CA LYS A 87 9.78 -18.80 -12.10
C LYS A 87 9.56 -17.83 -13.26
N ALA A 88 8.35 -17.27 -13.41
CA ALA A 88 8.09 -16.26 -14.45
C ALA A 88 8.94 -14.99 -14.28
N ALA A 89 9.06 -14.48 -13.04
CA ALA A 89 9.78 -13.27 -12.69
C ALA A 89 11.31 -13.35 -12.87
N LEU A 90 11.91 -14.54 -12.81
CA LEU A 90 13.34 -14.74 -13.13
C LEU A 90 13.65 -14.46 -14.61
N PHE A 91 12.72 -14.79 -15.51
CA PHE A 91 12.96 -14.75 -16.96
C PHE A 91 12.29 -13.56 -17.68
N LYS A 92 11.25 -12.95 -17.10
CA LYS A 92 10.46 -11.87 -17.72
C LYS A 92 10.33 -10.66 -16.79
N ASN A 93 10.25 -9.46 -17.36
CA ASN A 93 9.87 -8.26 -16.60
C ASN A 93 8.41 -8.40 -16.17
N THR A 94 8.19 -8.63 -14.88
CA THR A 94 6.92 -9.18 -14.38
C THR A 94 6.27 -8.22 -13.37
N LEU A 95 4.99 -7.91 -13.63
CA LEU A 95 4.11 -7.25 -12.67
C LEU A 95 3.32 -8.32 -11.89
N VAL A 96 3.61 -8.43 -10.60
CA VAL A 96 2.96 -9.34 -9.66
C VAL A 96 1.86 -8.59 -8.91
N VAL A 97 0.62 -8.93 -9.21
CA VAL A 97 -0.59 -8.43 -8.56
C VAL A 97 -1.11 -9.52 -7.62
N LEU A 98 -0.89 -9.32 -6.31
CA LEU A 98 -1.35 -10.22 -5.27
C LEU A 98 -1.89 -9.41 -4.08
N PRO A 99 -3.03 -9.79 -3.49
CA PRO A 99 -3.46 -9.30 -2.17
C PRO A 99 -2.35 -9.29 -1.10
N THR A 100 -2.46 -8.37 -0.14
CA THR A 100 -1.50 -8.25 0.96
C THR A 100 -1.59 -9.47 1.89
N GLY A 101 -0.45 -10.00 2.32
CA GLY A 101 -0.34 -11.26 3.07
C GLY A 101 -0.02 -12.50 2.21
N LEU A 102 -0.22 -12.45 0.88
CA LEU A 102 0.06 -13.60 -0.01
C LEU A 102 1.54 -13.77 -0.42
N GLY A 103 2.46 -12.97 0.13
CA GLY A 103 3.90 -13.17 -0.05
C GLY A 103 4.54 -12.50 -1.27
N LYS A 104 4.13 -11.27 -1.62
CA LYS A 104 4.84 -10.44 -2.62
C LYS A 104 6.33 -10.28 -2.30
N THR A 105 6.66 -9.95 -1.05
CA THR A 105 8.05 -9.86 -0.56
C THR A 105 8.79 -11.21 -0.63
N PHE A 106 8.10 -12.33 -0.42
CA PHE A 106 8.71 -13.66 -0.56
C PHE A 106 9.18 -13.91 -1.99
N ILE A 107 8.30 -13.68 -2.97
CA ILE A 107 8.64 -13.78 -4.40
C ILE A 107 9.84 -12.88 -4.72
N ALA A 108 9.83 -11.64 -4.24
CA ALA A 108 10.96 -10.73 -4.44
C ALA A 108 12.27 -11.20 -3.81
N ALA A 109 12.27 -11.68 -2.57
CA ALA A 109 13.46 -12.19 -1.91
C ALA A 109 14.09 -13.35 -2.69
N VAL A 110 13.29 -14.29 -3.20
CA VAL A 110 13.77 -15.42 -4.01
C VAL A 110 14.31 -14.96 -5.37
N VAL A 111 13.62 -14.04 -6.06
CA VAL A 111 14.12 -13.48 -7.34
C VAL A 111 15.42 -12.70 -7.13
N MET A 112 15.49 -11.85 -6.09
CA MET A 112 16.69 -11.09 -5.73
C MET A 112 17.89 -11.99 -5.44
N TYR A 113 17.70 -13.03 -4.64
CA TYR A 113 18.77 -13.96 -4.27
C TYR A 113 19.34 -14.68 -5.49
N ASN A 114 18.48 -15.13 -6.41
CA ASN A 114 18.94 -15.82 -7.63
C ASN A 114 19.64 -14.87 -8.61
N ILE A 115 19.12 -13.66 -8.87
CA ILE A 115 19.84 -12.68 -9.70
C ILE A 115 21.17 -12.26 -9.06
N TYR A 116 21.21 -12.12 -7.72
CA TYR A 116 22.45 -11.87 -6.97
C TYR A 116 23.45 -13.03 -7.12
N ARG A 117 22.99 -14.29 -7.12
CA ARG A 117 23.87 -15.46 -7.35
C ARG A 117 24.39 -15.51 -8.78
N TRP A 118 23.49 -15.37 -9.76
CA TRP A 118 23.80 -15.46 -11.19
C TRP A 118 24.69 -14.35 -11.74
N TYR A 119 24.70 -13.17 -11.08
CA TYR A 119 25.55 -12.05 -11.48
C TYR A 119 26.49 -11.63 -10.33
N PRO A 120 27.66 -12.30 -10.16
CA PRO A 120 28.65 -11.95 -9.15
C PRO A 120 29.10 -10.48 -9.17
N THR A 121 29.17 -9.84 -10.33
CA THR A 121 29.49 -8.40 -10.47
C THR A 121 28.26 -7.49 -10.55
N GLY A 122 27.05 -8.05 -10.57
CA GLY A 122 25.80 -7.33 -10.75
C GLY A 122 25.31 -6.59 -9.50
N LYS A 123 24.44 -5.61 -9.74
CA LYS A 123 23.72 -4.82 -8.72
C LYS A 123 22.23 -5.17 -8.74
N VAL A 124 21.67 -5.41 -7.57
CA VAL A 124 20.22 -5.64 -7.35
C VAL A 124 19.67 -4.49 -6.51
N ILE A 125 18.60 -3.84 -6.96
CA ILE A 125 18.00 -2.68 -6.29
C ILE A 125 16.55 -2.98 -5.94
N PHE A 126 16.20 -2.95 -4.66
CA PHE A 126 14.82 -2.97 -4.17
C PHE A 126 14.42 -1.54 -3.79
N MET A 127 13.34 -1.02 -4.38
CA MET A 127 12.84 0.32 -4.08
C MET A 127 11.46 0.32 -3.42
N ALA A 128 11.35 0.90 -2.23
CA ALA A 128 10.08 1.10 -1.52
C ALA A 128 9.74 2.60 -1.38
N PRO A 129 8.45 2.97 -1.25
CA PRO A 129 8.04 4.39 -1.30
C PRO A 129 8.49 5.24 -0.10
N THR A 130 8.76 4.63 1.06
CA THR A 130 9.08 5.34 2.31
C THR A 130 10.18 4.62 3.09
N ARG A 131 10.91 5.35 3.95
CA ARG A 131 12.00 4.77 4.76
C ARG A 131 11.54 3.61 5.67
N PRO A 132 10.40 3.68 6.39
CA PRO A 132 9.93 2.56 7.20
C PRO A 132 9.63 1.31 6.38
N LEU A 133 9.07 1.46 5.17
CA LEU A 133 8.87 0.34 4.26
C LEU A 133 10.22 -0.25 3.81
N VAL A 134 11.21 0.58 3.47
CA VAL A 134 12.57 0.09 3.16
C VAL A 134 13.12 -0.79 4.30
N SER A 135 13.08 -0.30 5.55
CA SER A 135 13.57 -1.07 6.71
C SER A 135 12.76 -2.36 6.95
N GLN A 136 11.45 -2.36 6.72
CA GLN A 136 10.62 -3.57 6.81
C GLN A 136 10.99 -4.61 5.74
N GLN A 137 11.21 -4.19 4.49
CA GLN A 137 11.56 -5.09 3.40
C GLN A 137 12.99 -5.65 3.54
N ILE A 138 13.92 -4.90 4.15
CA ILE A 138 15.26 -5.39 4.53
C ILE A 138 15.14 -6.62 5.45
N GLU A 139 14.46 -6.49 6.59
CA GLU A 139 14.34 -7.58 7.56
C GLU A 139 13.50 -8.75 7.04
N ALA A 140 12.45 -8.46 6.25
CA ALA A 140 11.65 -9.49 5.61
C ALA A 140 12.45 -10.30 4.58
N CYS A 141 13.26 -9.64 3.74
CA CYS A 141 14.11 -10.34 2.77
C CYS A 141 15.17 -11.21 3.46
N TYR A 142 15.85 -10.72 4.52
CA TYR A 142 16.83 -11.55 5.27
C TYR A 142 16.23 -12.79 5.91
N ARG A 143 15.00 -12.68 6.45
CA ARG A 143 14.32 -13.82 7.06
C ARG A 143 13.96 -14.89 6.03
N ILE A 144 13.73 -14.50 4.77
CA ILE A 144 13.31 -15.39 3.69
C ILE A 144 14.52 -15.98 2.95
N MET A 145 15.49 -15.16 2.56
CA MET A 145 16.72 -15.55 1.86
C MET A 145 17.96 -14.92 2.51
N GLY A 146 18.97 -15.74 2.79
CA GLY A 146 20.24 -15.31 3.40
C GLY A 146 21.19 -14.60 2.44
N ILE A 147 20.84 -13.41 1.95
CA ILE A 147 21.83 -12.51 1.32
C ILE A 147 22.75 -11.95 2.42
N PRO A 148 24.09 -12.08 2.32
CA PRO A 148 25.01 -11.59 3.34
C PRO A 148 24.84 -10.09 3.61
N ARG A 149 24.68 -9.70 4.88
CA ARG A 149 24.55 -8.27 5.28
C ARG A 149 25.75 -7.43 4.80
N SER A 150 26.94 -8.05 4.68
CA SER A 150 28.16 -7.45 4.10
C SER A 150 27.96 -6.88 2.70
N ASP A 151 27.11 -7.49 1.88
CA ASP A 151 26.93 -7.18 0.46
C ASP A 151 25.78 -6.20 0.23
N THR A 152 25.11 -5.78 1.31
CA THR A 152 23.91 -4.94 1.28
C THR A 152 24.17 -3.49 1.65
N ALA A 153 23.23 -2.60 1.27
CA ALA A 153 23.12 -1.24 1.78
C ALA A 153 21.66 -0.78 1.92
N GLU A 154 21.34 -0.04 3.00
CA GLU A 154 20.17 0.84 3.05
C GLU A 154 20.53 2.20 2.45
N VAL A 155 19.80 2.67 1.44
CA VAL A 155 20.08 3.92 0.72
C VAL A 155 18.83 4.82 0.76
N THR A 156 18.54 5.37 1.95
CA THR A 156 17.32 6.17 2.23
C THR A 156 17.58 7.68 2.31
N GLY A 157 18.78 8.14 1.96
CA GLY A 157 19.13 9.56 1.95
C GLY A 157 19.36 10.15 3.36
N LYS A 158 19.66 9.30 4.35
CA LYS A 158 20.27 9.74 5.62
C LYS A 158 21.77 9.97 5.44
N GLN A 159 22.41 9.20 4.56
CA GLN A 159 23.85 9.24 4.31
C GLN A 159 24.22 10.34 3.29
N PRO A 160 25.37 11.03 3.46
CA PRO A 160 25.92 11.97 2.47
C PRO A 160 26.15 11.34 1.09
N ARG A 161 26.17 12.17 0.03
CA ARG A 161 26.35 11.71 -1.36
C ARG A 161 27.62 10.86 -1.56
N HIS A 162 28.76 11.32 -1.05
CA HIS A 162 30.03 10.59 -1.13
C HIS A 162 29.92 9.18 -0.52
N THR A 163 29.34 9.05 0.68
CA THR A 163 29.11 7.76 1.34
C THR A 163 28.22 6.85 0.49
N ARG A 164 27.15 7.37 -0.12
CA ARG A 164 26.28 6.59 -1.02
C ARG A 164 27.04 6.12 -2.26
N SER A 165 27.90 6.96 -2.83
CA SER A 165 28.76 6.58 -3.96
C SER A 165 29.68 5.40 -3.60
N THR A 166 30.36 5.46 -2.44
CA THR A 166 31.16 4.33 -1.94
C THR A 166 30.32 3.06 -1.76
N LEU A 167 29.08 3.17 -1.28
CA LEU A 167 28.16 2.04 -1.19
C LEU A 167 27.79 1.48 -2.58
N TRP A 168 27.46 2.33 -3.56
CA TRP A 168 27.15 1.90 -4.94
C TRP A 168 28.28 1.10 -5.58
N GLN A 169 29.53 1.49 -5.32
CA GLN A 169 30.71 0.77 -5.80
C GLN A 169 30.94 -0.55 -5.04
N THR A 170 30.97 -0.50 -3.70
CA THR A 170 31.39 -1.63 -2.84
C THR A 170 30.31 -2.67 -2.53
N LYS A 171 29.02 -2.33 -2.67
CA LYS A 171 27.89 -3.22 -2.34
C LYS A 171 27.21 -3.75 -3.60
N ARG A 172 26.38 -4.78 -3.42
CA ARG A 172 25.73 -5.54 -4.50
C ARG A 172 24.21 -5.50 -4.41
N VAL A 173 23.64 -5.42 -3.20
CA VAL A 173 22.18 -5.38 -3.00
C VAL A 173 21.77 -4.10 -2.25
N PHE A 174 20.84 -3.34 -2.81
CA PHE A 174 20.48 -2.01 -2.34
C PHE A 174 19.00 -1.94 -2.01
N TYR A 175 18.68 -1.50 -0.80
CA TYR A 175 17.31 -1.23 -0.37
C TYR A 175 17.15 0.28 -0.22
N ALA A 176 16.36 0.90 -1.10
CA ALA A 176 16.40 2.35 -1.31
C ALA A 176 15.00 2.98 -1.44
N THR A 177 14.92 4.30 -1.30
CA THR A 177 13.76 5.06 -1.77
C THR A 177 14.02 5.57 -3.19
N PRO A 178 13.02 5.57 -4.10
CA PRO A 178 13.26 5.83 -5.51
C PRO A 178 13.78 7.25 -5.80
N GLN A 179 13.50 8.23 -4.93
CA GLN A 179 14.00 9.60 -5.04
C GLN A 179 15.53 9.67 -4.87
N VAL A 180 16.12 8.80 -4.03
CA VAL A 180 17.57 8.79 -3.80
C VAL A 180 18.29 8.06 -4.93
N VAL A 181 17.72 6.95 -5.41
CA VAL A 181 18.22 6.25 -6.61
C VAL A 181 18.19 7.19 -7.82
N LEU A 182 17.10 7.94 -8.02
CA LEU A 182 16.98 8.93 -9.09
C LEU A 182 18.05 10.02 -8.98
N ALA A 183 18.18 10.65 -7.82
CA ALA A 183 19.15 11.73 -7.61
C ALA A 183 20.62 11.28 -7.76
N ASP A 184 20.95 10.05 -7.37
CA ASP A 184 22.30 9.48 -7.54
C ASP A 184 22.57 9.07 -9.00
N LEU A 185 21.54 8.59 -9.72
CA LEU A 185 21.61 8.24 -11.14
C LEU A 185 21.74 9.46 -12.07
N GLU A 186 21.19 10.60 -11.66
CA GLU A 186 21.29 11.90 -12.35
C GLU A 186 22.54 12.71 -12.00
N ALA A 187 23.35 12.28 -11.03
CA ALA A 187 24.56 12.99 -10.64
C ALA A 187 25.59 13.04 -11.80
N ALA A 188 26.10 14.24 -12.09
CA ALA A 188 27.04 14.48 -13.20
C ALA A 188 28.37 13.71 -13.05
N GLU A 189 28.76 13.36 -11.82
CA GLU A 189 29.99 12.63 -11.49
C GLU A 189 29.97 11.14 -11.92
N GLN A 190 28.89 10.67 -12.57
CA GLN A 190 28.73 9.36 -13.20
C GLN A 190 29.03 8.13 -12.30
N MET A 191 29.07 8.31 -10.97
CA MET A 191 29.47 7.28 -10.02
C MET A 191 28.43 6.15 -9.81
N PHE A 192 27.22 6.29 -10.37
CA PHE A 192 26.17 5.28 -10.30
C PHE A 192 26.39 4.18 -11.38
N PRO A 193 26.62 2.91 -11.01
CA PRO A 193 27.01 1.85 -11.94
C PRO A 193 25.79 1.27 -12.69
N ALA A 194 25.17 2.07 -13.56
CA ALA A 194 23.93 1.71 -14.26
C ALA A 194 24.06 0.43 -15.11
N GLN A 195 25.21 0.22 -15.76
CA GLN A 195 25.55 -0.96 -16.56
C GLN A 195 25.66 -2.25 -15.75
N GLN A 196 25.88 -2.15 -14.44
CA GLN A 196 25.96 -3.31 -13.55
C GLN A 196 24.58 -3.67 -12.96
N VAL A 197 23.53 -2.86 -13.13
CA VAL A 197 22.19 -3.17 -12.62
C VAL A 197 21.60 -4.38 -13.37
N ARG A 198 21.16 -5.40 -12.65
CA ARG A 198 20.56 -6.63 -13.22
C ARG A 198 19.14 -6.92 -12.76
N LEU A 199 18.74 -6.41 -11.61
CA LEU A 199 17.34 -6.44 -11.16
C LEU A 199 16.96 -5.14 -10.46
N VAL A 200 15.80 -4.61 -10.82
CA VAL A 200 15.10 -3.55 -10.09
C VAL A 200 13.76 -4.11 -9.60
N VAL A 201 13.62 -4.25 -8.29
CA VAL A 201 12.35 -4.57 -7.64
C VAL A 201 11.65 -3.28 -7.22
N ILE A 202 10.37 -3.17 -7.53
CA ILE A 202 9.54 -1.99 -7.23
C ILE A 202 8.37 -2.43 -6.36
N ASP A 203 8.41 -2.04 -5.10
CA ASP A 203 7.27 -2.19 -4.19
C ASP A 203 6.24 -1.06 -4.42
N GLU A 204 4.96 -1.35 -4.21
CA GLU A 204 3.84 -0.44 -4.53
C GLU A 204 3.89 0.14 -5.95
N ALA A 205 4.09 -0.73 -6.94
CA ALA A 205 4.28 -0.38 -8.36
C ALA A 205 3.15 0.46 -8.98
N HIS A 206 1.95 0.48 -8.39
CA HIS A 206 0.85 1.38 -8.77
C HIS A 206 1.19 2.87 -8.67
N LYS A 207 2.28 3.22 -7.97
CA LYS A 207 2.83 4.58 -7.90
C LYS A 207 3.66 4.95 -9.13
N ALA A 208 4.00 4.02 -10.03
CA ALA A 208 4.78 4.28 -11.24
C ALA A 208 3.97 4.95 -12.37
N LYS A 209 3.18 5.98 -12.00
CA LYS A 209 2.31 6.77 -12.89
C LYS A 209 2.75 8.24 -12.87
N GLY A 210 2.46 8.95 -13.95
CA GLY A 210 2.88 10.33 -14.17
C GLY A 210 4.39 10.51 -14.00
N ARG A 211 4.79 11.52 -13.22
CA ARG A 211 6.19 11.88 -12.97
C ARG A 211 6.75 11.30 -11.65
N TYR A 212 6.24 10.17 -11.18
CA TYR A 212 6.78 9.54 -9.98
C TYR A 212 8.15 8.91 -10.26
N ALA A 213 9.05 8.96 -9.27
CA ALA A 213 10.46 8.60 -9.42
C ALA A 213 10.70 7.16 -9.93
N TYR A 214 9.77 6.21 -9.73
CA TYR A 214 9.89 4.85 -10.27
C TYR A 214 10.03 4.81 -11.80
N ALA A 215 9.11 5.43 -12.54
CA ALA A 215 9.14 5.46 -14.00
C ALA A 215 10.43 6.13 -14.51
N ASP A 216 10.85 7.17 -13.80
CA ASP A 216 12.00 7.99 -14.12
C ASP A 216 13.35 7.29 -13.87
N VAL A 217 13.44 6.44 -12.83
CA VAL A 217 14.59 5.55 -12.59
C VAL A 217 14.68 4.48 -13.68
N ILE A 218 13.57 3.78 -13.99
CA ILE A 218 13.56 2.72 -15.01
C ILE A 218 13.95 3.26 -16.38
N ARG A 219 13.40 4.41 -16.79
CA ARG A 219 13.76 5.06 -18.06
C ARG A 219 15.25 5.42 -18.13
N ARG A 220 15.82 5.98 -17.07
CA ARG A 220 17.25 6.38 -17.03
C ARG A 220 18.21 5.18 -16.96
N ILE A 221 17.82 4.07 -16.32
CA ILE A 221 18.58 2.82 -16.36
C ILE A 221 18.54 2.24 -17.77
N ALA A 222 17.35 2.11 -18.38
CA ALA A 222 17.18 1.55 -19.73
C ALA A 222 17.98 2.28 -20.81
N LEU A 223 18.12 3.61 -20.70
CA LEU A 223 18.98 4.42 -21.60
C LEU A 223 20.48 4.10 -21.50
N ARG A 224 20.95 3.55 -20.37
CA ARG A 224 22.37 3.23 -20.11
C ARG A 224 22.66 1.73 -20.12
N ASN A 225 21.63 0.90 -19.95
CA ASN A 225 21.69 -0.54 -19.80
C ASN A 225 20.33 -1.17 -20.19
N PRO A 226 20.23 -1.85 -21.35
CA PRO A 226 19.01 -2.55 -21.76
C PRO A 226 18.86 -3.95 -21.15
N TYR A 227 19.88 -4.48 -20.46
CA TYR A 227 19.96 -5.89 -20.02
C TYR A 227 19.75 -6.06 -18.51
N PHE A 228 18.58 -5.62 -18.04
CA PHE A 228 18.16 -5.77 -16.64
C PHE A 228 16.72 -6.29 -16.53
N ARG A 229 16.37 -6.83 -15.35
CA ARG A 229 15.03 -7.29 -15.01
C ARG A 229 14.26 -6.27 -14.18
N VAL A 230 12.96 -6.20 -14.37
CA VAL A 230 12.03 -5.46 -13.51
C VAL A 230 11.05 -6.43 -12.85
N LEU A 231 11.00 -6.41 -11.53
CA LEU A 231 9.96 -7.09 -10.74
C LEU A 231 9.10 -6.03 -10.06
N ALA A 232 7.90 -5.81 -10.58
CA ALA A 232 6.95 -4.86 -10.04
C ALA A 232 5.96 -5.58 -9.12
N LEU A 233 5.76 -5.09 -7.89
CA LEU A 233 4.86 -5.67 -6.90
C LEU A 233 3.72 -4.68 -6.62
N SER A 234 2.46 -5.13 -6.63
CA SER A 234 1.35 -4.34 -6.11
C SER A 234 0.22 -5.20 -5.55
N ALA A 235 -0.59 -4.65 -4.65
CA ALA A 235 -1.89 -5.21 -4.30
C ALA A 235 -2.97 -4.85 -5.32
N THR A 236 -2.89 -3.66 -5.91
CA THR A 236 -3.80 -3.14 -6.94
C THR A 236 -2.96 -2.41 -7.98
N PRO A 237 -2.97 -2.77 -9.27
CA PRO A 237 -2.05 -2.17 -10.25
C PRO A 237 -2.48 -0.77 -10.71
N GLY A 238 -3.77 -0.42 -10.57
CA GLY A 238 -4.37 0.84 -10.99
C GLY A 238 -5.85 0.89 -10.60
N ARG A 239 -6.52 2.03 -10.84
CA ARG A 239 -7.99 2.16 -10.68
C ARG A 239 -8.75 1.98 -11.99
N THR A 240 -8.10 2.29 -13.12
CA THR A 240 -8.67 2.16 -14.47
C THR A 240 -7.74 1.34 -15.37
N LEU A 241 -8.15 1.03 -16.60
CA LEU A 241 -7.31 0.30 -17.54
C LEU A 241 -6.10 1.15 -17.98
N GLU A 242 -6.29 2.46 -18.12
CA GLU A 242 -5.27 3.44 -18.53
C GLU A 242 -4.18 3.56 -17.47
N ASP A 243 -4.56 3.58 -16.18
CA ASP A 243 -3.64 3.52 -15.04
C ASP A 243 -2.71 2.30 -15.14
N VAL A 244 -3.29 1.11 -15.41
CA VAL A 244 -2.53 -0.14 -15.48
C VAL A 244 -1.63 -0.18 -16.71
N ALA A 245 -2.13 0.28 -17.87
CA ALA A 245 -1.35 0.40 -19.09
C ALA A 245 -0.20 1.42 -18.96
N GLU A 246 -0.40 2.50 -18.20
CA GLU A 246 0.68 3.43 -17.85
C GLU A 246 1.77 2.76 -17.01
N VAL A 247 1.42 2.05 -15.94
CA VAL A 247 2.39 1.31 -15.10
C VAL A 247 3.16 0.27 -15.93
N ILE A 248 2.47 -0.50 -16.77
CA ILE A 248 3.10 -1.53 -17.64
C ILE A 248 4.15 -0.90 -18.57
N ARG A 249 3.81 0.21 -19.24
CA ARG A 249 4.74 0.93 -20.14
C ARG A 249 5.91 1.56 -19.38
N ASN A 250 5.63 2.25 -18.28
CA ASN A 250 6.64 2.96 -17.48
C ASN A 250 7.66 2.02 -16.83
N LEU A 251 7.26 0.79 -16.50
CA LEU A 251 8.09 -0.21 -15.85
C LEU A 251 8.63 -1.29 -16.81
N LEU A 252 8.42 -1.14 -18.12
CA LEU A 252 8.90 -2.06 -19.17
C LEU A 252 8.44 -3.52 -18.92
N ILE A 253 7.19 -3.70 -18.47
CA ILE A 253 6.62 -4.99 -18.11
C ILE A 253 6.23 -5.77 -19.37
N SER A 254 6.66 -7.03 -19.45
CA SER A 254 6.31 -7.98 -20.52
C SER A 254 5.44 -9.15 -20.05
N HIS A 255 5.21 -9.28 -18.74
CA HIS A 255 4.40 -10.33 -18.14
C HIS A 255 3.60 -9.81 -16.95
N VAL A 256 2.34 -10.24 -16.81
CA VAL A 256 1.51 -9.87 -15.65
C VAL A 256 1.00 -11.15 -15.00
N GLU A 257 1.32 -11.30 -13.71
CA GLU A 257 0.83 -12.39 -12.86
C GLU A 257 -0.19 -11.82 -11.88
N VAL A 258 -1.46 -12.24 -12.01
CA VAL A 258 -2.55 -11.79 -11.15
C VAL A 258 -3.11 -12.98 -10.39
N ARG A 259 -3.29 -12.86 -9.07
CA ARG A 259 -4.18 -13.73 -8.29
C ARG A 259 -5.02 -12.91 -7.31
N TRP A 260 -6.13 -13.49 -6.90
CA TRP A 260 -7.09 -12.93 -5.96
C TRP A 260 -7.28 -13.89 -4.77
N ASP A 261 -7.96 -13.44 -3.73
CA ASP A 261 -8.28 -14.27 -2.55
C ASP A 261 -9.07 -15.55 -2.90
N ASN A 262 -9.76 -15.57 -4.04
CA ASN A 262 -10.54 -16.70 -4.56
C ASN A 262 -9.88 -17.47 -5.72
N SER A 263 -8.62 -17.19 -6.07
CA SER A 263 -7.91 -17.98 -7.08
C SER A 263 -7.66 -19.40 -6.58
N ILE A 264 -7.86 -20.40 -7.45
CA ILE A 264 -7.84 -21.84 -7.09
C ILE A 264 -6.51 -22.25 -6.41
N ASP A 265 -5.39 -21.72 -6.89
CA ASP A 265 -4.05 -21.97 -6.37
C ASP A 265 -3.70 -21.14 -5.11
N VAL A 266 -4.56 -20.19 -4.72
CA VAL A 266 -4.39 -19.31 -3.55
C VAL A 266 -5.34 -19.67 -2.41
N LEU A 267 -6.56 -20.12 -2.72
CA LEU A 267 -7.62 -20.51 -1.78
C LEU A 267 -7.13 -21.38 -0.58
N PRO A 268 -6.25 -22.39 -0.74
CA PRO A 268 -5.76 -23.20 0.38
C PRO A 268 -4.96 -22.41 1.43
N TYR A 269 -4.48 -21.21 1.09
CA TYR A 269 -3.58 -20.39 1.90
C TYR A 269 -4.24 -19.11 2.44
N VAL A 270 -5.53 -18.89 2.17
CA VAL A 270 -6.30 -17.72 2.61
C VAL A 270 -7.14 -18.08 3.82
N PHE A 271 -6.97 -17.34 4.92
CA PHE A 271 -7.88 -17.43 6.06
C PHE A 271 -9.29 -17.04 5.64
N ARG A 272 -10.29 -17.86 5.98
CA ARG A 272 -11.71 -17.53 5.78
C ARG A 272 -12.03 -16.23 6.52
N LYS A 273 -12.56 -15.25 5.78
CA LYS A 273 -13.03 -13.96 6.32
C LYS A 273 -14.55 -14.04 6.42
N ASP A 274 -15.09 -14.13 7.63
CA ASP A 274 -16.53 -13.91 7.87
C ASP A 274 -16.76 -12.39 7.97
N VAL A 275 -17.54 -11.82 7.04
CA VAL A 275 -17.80 -10.38 6.96
C VAL A 275 -19.28 -10.14 7.26
N ARG A 276 -19.57 -9.70 8.48
CA ARG A 276 -20.93 -9.39 8.95
C ARG A 276 -21.18 -7.89 8.89
N THR A 277 -21.97 -7.47 7.91
CA THR A 277 -22.35 -6.05 7.74
C THR A 277 -23.58 -5.74 8.59
N ILE A 278 -23.40 -4.94 9.65
CA ILE A 278 -24.51 -4.43 10.47
C ILE A 278 -24.94 -3.07 9.91
N VAL A 279 -26.12 -2.99 9.31
CA VAL A 279 -26.71 -1.73 8.84
C VAL A 279 -27.39 -1.03 10.01
N ILE A 280 -26.92 0.18 10.32
CA ILE A 280 -27.38 0.97 11.47
C ILE A 280 -28.16 2.18 10.95
N PRO A 281 -29.47 2.33 11.26
CA PRO A 281 -30.24 3.50 10.87
C PRO A 281 -29.72 4.75 11.58
N LEU A 282 -29.95 5.92 10.99
CA LEU A 282 -29.71 7.20 11.67
C LEU A 282 -30.78 7.37 12.76
N GLY A 283 -30.36 7.71 13.98
CA GLY A 283 -31.30 8.01 15.06
C GLY A 283 -32.03 9.34 14.82
N GLN A 284 -33.13 9.50 15.56
CA GLN A 284 -34.11 10.57 15.30
C GLN A 284 -33.50 11.97 15.47
N THR A 285 -32.62 12.17 16.46
CA THR A 285 -31.93 13.44 16.70
C THR A 285 -31.01 13.81 15.52
N ILE A 286 -30.18 12.89 15.05
CA ILE A 286 -29.31 13.12 13.88
C ILE A 286 -30.14 13.39 12.62
N ALA A 287 -31.22 12.63 12.40
CA ALA A 287 -32.12 12.83 11.28
C ALA A 287 -32.81 14.21 11.31
N ARG A 288 -33.21 14.68 12.49
CA ARG A 288 -33.80 16.01 12.72
C ARG A 288 -32.78 17.12 12.45
N ILE A 289 -31.61 17.08 13.08
CA ILE A 289 -30.53 18.07 12.91
C ILE A 289 -30.12 18.15 11.43
N ARG A 290 -29.98 17.01 10.74
CA ARG A 290 -29.72 16.94 9.30
C ARG A 290 -30.80 17.64 8.47
N LYS A 291 -32.08 17.47 8.80
CA LYS A 291 -33.20 18.10 8.07
C LYS A 291 -33.19 19.61 8.25
N GLU A 292 -33.07 20.09 9.48
CA GLU A 292 -33.01 21.53 9.80
C GLU A 292 -31.79 22.19 9.14
N MET A 293 -30.64 21.55 9.21
CA MET A 293 -29.42 22.04 8.56
C MET A 293 -29.52 22.09 7.03
N LEU A 294 -30.18 21.12 6.39
CA LEU A 294 -30.45 21.18 4.94
C LEU A 294 -31.38 22.34 4.58
N GLN A 295 -32.35 22.69 5.43
CA GLN A 295 -33.21 23.85 5.24
C GLN A 295 -32.42 25.17 5.36
N LEU A 296 -31.48 25.28 6.30
CA LEU A 296 -30.59 26.44 6.46
C LEU A 296 -29.64 26.64 5.26
N VAL A 297 -29.17 25.56 4.64
CA VAL A 297 -28.28 25.63 3.46
C VAL A 297 -29.05 25.94 2.16
N ASN A 298 -30.33 25.54 2.08
CA ASN A 298 -31.11 25.60 0.84
C ASN A 298 -31.12 26.99 0.15
N PRO A 299 -31.23 28.15 0.84
CA PRO A 299 -31.18 29.46 0.19
C PRO A 299 -29.84 29.77 -0.49
N TYR A 300 -28.73 29.29 0.08
CA TYR A 300 -27.39 29.43 -0.51
C TYR A 300 -27.24 28.54 -1.74
N LEU A 301 -27.74 27.31 -1.64
CA LEU A 301 -27.72 26.35 -2.74
C LEU A 301 -28.60 26.82 -3.92
N GLN A 302 -29.80 27.34 -3.66
CA GLN A 302 -30.71 27.85 -4.69
C GLN A 302 -30.06 28.97 -5.49
N ARG A 303 -29.41 29.95 -4.85
CA ARG A 303 -28.67 31.02 -5.55
C ARG A 303 -27.53 30.49 -6.43
N LEU A 304 -26.84 29.42 -6.02
CA LEU A 304 -25.81 28.78 -6.86
C LEU A 304 -26.39 28.05 -8.07
N LEU A 305 -27.59 27.46 -7.93
CA LEU A 305 -28.32 26.81 -9.04
C LEU A 305 -28.85 27.86 -10.03
N GLU A 306 -29.50 28.90 -9.53
CA GLU A 306 -30.02 30.04 -10.32
C GLU A 306 -28.90 30.79 -11.07
N SER A 307 -27.69 30.84 -10.49
CA SER A 307 -26.51 31.44 -11.12
C SER A 307 -25.91 30.60 -12.26
N ASN A 308 -26.56 29.52 -12.71
CA ASN A 308 -26.14 28.63 -13.79
C ASN A 308 -24.70 28.09 -13.67
N VAL A 309 -24.18 27.97 -12.44
CA VAL A 309 -22.81 27.44 -12.20
C VAL A 309 -22.75 25.92 -12.34
N PHE A 310 -23.91 25.26 -12.34
CA PHE A 310 -24.07 23.84 -12.60
C PHE A 310 -24.59 23.63 -14.03
N MET A 311 -23.86 22.84 -14.83
CA MET A 311 -24.30 22.46 -16.18
C MET A 311 -25.60 21.62 -16.18
N GLN A 312 -25.87 20.91 -15.09
CA GLN A 312 -27.04 20.05 -14.87
C GLN A 312 -27.35 20.02 -13.37
N TYR A 313 -28.63 19.90 -13.01
CA TYR A 313 -29.06 19.71 -11.62
C TYR A 313 -28.49 18.39 -11.07
N PRO A 314 -27.67 18.41 -10.01
CA PRO A 314 -27.07 17.19 -9.48
C PRO A 314 -28.10 16.35 -8.70
N SER A 315 -28.15 15.04 -8.98
CA SER A 315 -28.99 14.08 -8.24
C SER A 315 -28.59 13.92 -6.77
N THR A 316 -27.31 14.16 -6.45
CA THR A 316 -26.81 14.17 -5.07
C THR A 316 -25.76 15.26 -4.92
N ILE A 317 -25.86 16.06 -3.85
CA ILE A 317 -24.90 17.13 -3.55
C ILE A 317 -23.98 16.68 -2.43
N THR A 318 -22.68 16.83 -2.64
CA THR A 318 -21.61 16.52 -1.68
C THR A 318 -20.63 17.68 -1.61
N ALA A 319 -19.89 17.81 -0.51
CA ALA A 319 -18.85 18.83 -0.38
C ALA A 319 -17.80 18.72 -1.50
N GLY A 320 -17.42 17.49 -1.91
CA GLY A 320 -16.49 17.26 -3.01
C GLY A 320 -16.99 17.76 -4.37
N LEU A 321 -18.29 17.58 -4.68
CA LEU A 321 -18.90 18.14 -5.89
C LEU A 321 -18.84 19.67 -5.87
N LEU A 322 -19.17 20.29 -4.74
CA LEU A 322 -19.17 21.75 -4.59
C LEU A 322 -17.76 22.34 -4.71
N ILE A 323 -16.74 21.71 -4.12
CA ILE A 323 -15.32 22.10 -4.26
C ILE A 323 -14.90 22.03 -5.74
N MET A 324 -15.24 20.95 -6.45
CA MET A 324 -14.93 20.80 -7.87
C MET A 324 -15.59 21.90 -8.71
N ARG A 325 -16.86 22.22 -8.45
CA ARG A 325 -17.60 23.27 -9.17
C ARG A 325 -17.08 24.67 -8.83
N GLN A 326 -16.74 24.96 -7.58
CA GLN A 326 -16.11 26.22 -7.19
C GLN A 326 -14.75 26.41 -7.91
N LYS A 327 -13.95 25.35 -8.06
CA LYS A 327 -12.69 25.38 -8.81
C LYS A 327 -12.92 25.68 -10.30
N GLN A 328 -13.89 25.02 -10.94
CA GLN A 328 -14.28 25.31 -12.34
C GLN A 328 -14.76 26.76 -12.51
N PHE A 329 -15.62 27.25 -11.61
CA PHE A 329 -16.11 28.63 -11.62
C PHE A 329 -14.97 29.65 -11.49
N ARG A 330 -14.03 29.43 -10.57
CA ARG A 330 -12.84 30.30 -10.40
C ARG A 330 -11.94 30.29 -11.63
N GLN A 331 -11.79 29.15 -12.33
CA GLN A 331 -11.03 29.09 -13.58
C GLN A 331 -11.73 29.87 -14.70
N ASN A 332 -13.04 29.67 -14.89
CA ASN A 332 -13.80 30.39 -15.92
C ASN A 332 -13.82 31.92 -15.66
N ALA A 333 -13.83 32.33 -14.39
CA ALA A 333 -13.78 33.73 -13.99
C ALA A 333 -12.47 34.47 -14.35
N LEU A 334 -11.40 33.75 -14.72
CA LEU A 334 -10.18 34.35 -15.29
C LEU A 334 -10.39 34.86 -16.72
N HIS A 335 -11.35 34.28 -17.45
CA HIS A 335 -11.68 34.65 -18.83
C HIS A 335 -12.89 35.60 -18.87
N GLN A 336 -13.94 35.30 -18.11
CA GLN A 336 -15.14 36.13 -18.03
C GLN A 336 -15.71 36.12 -16.61
N ARG A 337 -15.65 37.27 -15.93
CA ARG A 337 -16.11 37.38 -14.54
C ARG A 337 -17.62 37.58 -14.48
N HIS A 338 -18.32 36.67 -13.79
CA HIS A 338 -19.75 36.79 -13.53
C HIS A 338 -20.07 38.06 -12.71
N PRO A 339 -21.18 38.79 -12.97
CA PRO A 339 -21.53 39.99 -12.19
C PRO A 339 -21.60 39.74 -10.68
N ASN A 340 -22.26 38.64 -10.27
CA ASN A 340 -22.41 38.25 -8.87
C ASN A 340 -21.25 37.40 -8.32
N HIS A 341 -20.04 37.52 -8.87
CA HIS A 341 -18.91 36.63 -8.56
C HIS A 341 -18.57 36.54 -7.06
N SER A 342 -18.59 37.65 -6.33
CA SER A 342 -18.33 37.68 -4.88
C SER A 342 -19.38 36.88 -4.10
N THR A 343 -20.67 37.08 -4.40
CA THR A 343 -21.79 36.35 -3.81
C THR A 343 -21.69 34.86 -4.08
N ILE A 344 -21.44 34.46 -5.33
CA ILE A 344 -21.29 33.04 -5.72
C ILE A 344 -20.12 32.39 -4.98
N VAL A 345 -18.96 33.05 -4.88
CA VAL A 345 -17.81 32.51 -4.14
C VAL A 345 -18.11 32.36 -2.65
N ALA A 346 -18.84 33.30 -2.05
CA ALA A 346 -19.28 33.22 -0.66
C ALA A 346 -20.30 32.07 -0.45
N ASP A 347 -21.30 31.96 -1.32
CA ASP A 347 -22.33 30.91 -1.25
C ASP A 347 -21.73 29.51 -1.42
N PHE A 348 -20.71 29.34 -2.28
CA PHE A 348 -19.91 28.12 -2.32
C PHE A 348 -19.21 27.83 -1.01
N GLY A 349 -18.62 28.84 -0.35
CA GLY A 349 -17.98 28.68 0.97
C GLY A 349 -18.95 28.13 2.00
N VAL A 350 -20.15 28.75 2.12
CA VAL A 350 -21.21 28.27 3.01
C VAL A 350 -21.62 26.84 2.67
N CYS A 351 -21.93 26.55 1.40
CA CYS A 351 -22.39 25.22 1.00
C CYS A 351 -21.31 24.15 1.23
N ILE A 352 -20.04 24.41 0.90
CA ILE A 352 -18.94 23.45 1.12
C ILE A 352 -18.79 23.15 2.62
N SER A 353 -18.70 24.17 3.47
CA SER A 353 -18.56 23.99 4.92
C SER A 353 -19.74 23.26 5.53
N MET A 354 -20.97 23.61 5.14
CA MET A 354 -22.18 23.01 5.69
C MET A 354 -22.40 21.57 5.20
N TYR A 355 -22.16 21.26 3.92
CA TYR A 355 -22.21 19.88 3.44
C TYR A 355 -21.09 18.99 4.03
N HIS A 356 -19.92 19.56 4.34
CA HIS A 356 -18.87 18.83 5.05
C HIS A 356 -19.27 18.53 6.50
N ALA A 357 -19.85 19.52 7.21
CA ALA A 357 -20.37 19.32 8.55
C ALA A 357 -21.56 18.33 8.59
N LEU A 358 -22.45 18.32 7.59
CA LEU A 358 -23.47 17.28 7.42
C LEU A 358 -22.86 15.87 7.32
N ASP A 359 -21.77 15.73 6.57
CA ASP A 359 -21.02 14.47 6.48
C ASP A 359 -20.43 14.05 7.83
N LEU A 360 -19.90 14.99 8.62
CA LEU A 360 -19.39 14.73 9.97
C LEU A 360 -20.51 14.29 10.93
N LEU A 361 -21.65 14.96 10.90
CA LEU A 361 -22.85 14.62 11.69
C LEU A 361 -23.33 13.19 11.40
N VAL A 362 -23.44 12.82 10.12
CA VAL A 362 -23.96 11.52 9.66
C VAL A 362 -22.97 10.38 9.84
N LYS A 363 -21.65 10.65 9.84
CA LYS A 363 -20.61 9.61 9.95
C LYS A 363 -20.10 9.42 11.39
N HIS A 364 -19.89 10.52 12.11
CA HIS A 364 -19.15 10.59 13.39
C HIS A 364 -20.00 11.08 14.57
N GLY A 365 -21.09 11.80 14.30
CA GLY A 365 -22.07 12.22 15.31
C GLY A 365 -22.05 13.71 15.66
N ILE A 366 -22.98 14.10 16.52
CA ILE A 366 -23.30 15.51 16.87
C ILE A 366 -22.08 16.24 17.44
N ARG A 367 -21.23 15.56 18.22
CA ARG A 367 -20.07 16.22 18.87
C ARG A 367 -18.94 16.55 17.90
N THR A 368 -18.61 15.65 16.97
CA THR A 368 -17.65 15.95 15.90
C THR A 368 -18.17 17.05 14.98
N PHE A 369 -19.50 17.08 14.76
CA PHE A 369 -20.18 18.16 14.06
C PHE A 369 -20.04 19.53 14.77
N LEU A 370 -20.24 19.61 16.09
CA LEU A 370 -20.06 20.85 16.85
C LEU A 370 -18.59 21.28 16.92
N ASN A 371 -17.68 20.37 17.25
CA ASN A 371 -16.23 20.60 17.25
C ASN A 371 -15.74 21.25 15.94
N PHE A 372 -16.30 20.85 14.79
CA PHE A 372 -15.96 21.47 13.51
C PHE A 372 -16.28 22.97 13.44
N PHE A 373 -17.35 23.45 14.09
CA PHE A 373 -17.67 24.87 14.17
C PHE A 373 -16.91 25.61 15.28
N ASP A 374 -16.49 24.91 16.34
CA ASP A 374 -15.77 25.48 17.47
C ASP A 374 -14.24 25.52 17.29
N ASP A 375 -13.68 24.78 16.33
CA ASP A 375 -12.27 24.92 15.96
C ASP A 375 -12.03 26.27 15.23
N VAL A 376 -11.74 27.28 16.05
CA VAL A 376 -11.27 28.62 15.66
C VAL A 376 -9.73 28.66 15.52
N THR A 377 -9.03 27.54 15.72
CA THR A 377 -7.56 27.46 15.70
C THR A 377 -6.97 26.92 14.38
N GLY A 378 -7.75 26.19 13.59
CA GLY A 378 -7.34 25.67 12.28
C GLY A 378 -7.26 26.73 11.16
N THR A 379 -6.67 26.36 10.01
CA THR A 379 -6.50 27.20 8.81
C THR A 379 -7.80 27.73 8.17
N ASN A 380 -8.97 27.31 8.65
CA ASN A 380 -10.25 27.49 7.97
C ASN A 380 -11.15 28.55 8.65
N VAL A 381 -10.61 29.38 9.56
CA VAL A 381 -11.36 30.46 10.23
C VAL A 381 -12.06 31.39 9.23
N GLN A 382 -11.38 31.75 8.13
CA GLN A 382 -11.97 32.58 7.07
C GLN A 382 -13.16 31.92 6.37
N GLU A 383 -13.18 30.59 6.28
CA GLU A 383 -14.26 29.84 5.62
C GLU A 383 -15.53 29.77 6.48
N LYS A 384 -15.41 29.94 7.80
CA LYS A 384 -16.51 29.83 8.78
C LYS A 384 -17.18 31.18 9.14
N TYR A 385 -16.71 32.31 8.58
CA TYR A 385 -17.23 33.65 8.90
C TYR A 385 -18.75 33.80 8.67
N PHE A 386 -19.34 33.01 7.77
CA PHE A 386 -20.78 33.00 7.53
C PHE A 386 -21.61 32.67 8.78
N VAL A 387 -21.07 31.88 9.72
CA VAL A 387 -21.74 31.54 10.99
C VAL A 387 -21.96 32.78 11.85
N ALA A 388 -21.04 33.75 11.83
CA ALA A 388 -21.23 35.01 12.55
C ALA A 388 -22.19 35.98 11.82
N LYS A 389 -22.35 35.82 10.50
CA LYS A 389 -23.14 36.69 9.63
C LYS A 389 -24.61 36.27 9.53
N ASP A 390 -24.89 34.98 9.45
CA ASP A 390 -26.24 34.42 9.36
C ASP A 390 -26.79 34.13 10.76
N ARG A 391 -27.84 34.89 11.14
CA ARG A 391 -28.49 34.76 12.44
C ARG A 391 -29.21 33.43 12.64
N GLN A 392 -29.72 32.80 11.58
CA GLN A 392 -30.43 31.52 11.66
C GLN A 392 -29.44 30.38 11.89
N ILE A 393 -28.35 30.35 11.11
CA ILE A 393 -27.27 29.37 11.31
C ILE A 393 -26.64 29.54 12.70
N LYS A 394 -26.43 30.78 13.14
CA LYS A 394 -25.91 31.05 14.49
C LYS A 394 -26.84 30.52 15.58
N ALA A 395 -28.12 30.90 15.56
CA ALA A 395 -29.09 30.50 16.57
C ALA A 395 -29.24 28.97 16.66
N PHE A 396 -29.27 28.29 15.51
CA PHE A 396 -29.29 26.83 15.43
C PHE A 396 -28.05 26.18 16.07
N LEU A 397 -26.85 26.68 15.79
CA LEU A 397 -25.63 26.16 16.41
C LEU A 397 -25.57 26.47 17.90
N ASP A 398 -26.04 27.64 18.34
CA ASP A 398 -26.07 28.00 19.76
C ASP A 398 -27.09 27.16 20.55
N GLU A 399 -28.28 26.85 19.99
CA GLU A 399 -29.24 25.88 20.58
C GLU A 399 -28.60 24.48 20.75
N LEU A 400 -27.90 24.00 19.71
CA LEU A 400 -27.22 22.70 19.77
C LEU A 400 -26.05 22.70 20.77
N ARG A 401 -25.32 23.81 20.91
CA ARG A 401 -24.28 23.98 21.93
C ARG A 401 -24.88 23.92 23.33
N GLU A 402 -25.95 24.67 23.62
CA GLU A 402 -26.62 24.63 24.93
C GLU A 402 -27.09 23.20 25.28
N ARG A 403 -27.69 22.50 24.32
CA ARG A 403 -28.19 21.13 24.49
C ARG A 403 -27.09 20.07 24.67
N PHE A 404 -25.97 20.19 23.94
CA PHE A 404 -24.98 19.11 23.83
C PHE A 404 -23.58 19.39 24.38
N HIS A 405 -23.20 20.64 24.68
CA HIS A 405 -21.91 20.95 25.32
C HIS A 405 -21.92 20.78 26.84
N HIS A 406 -22.99 21.21 27.50
CA HIS A 406 -23.07 21.19 28.96
C HIS A 406 -23.30 19.78 29.54
N ARG A 407 -23.78 18.84 28.71
CA ARG A 407 -23.78 17.41 29.04
C ARG A 407 -22.39 16.81 28.83
N GLN A 408 -21.54 16.90 29.85
CA GLN A 408 -20.51 15.86 30.01
C GLN A 408 -21.22 14.50 30.01
N PRO A 409 -20.65 13.43 29.42
CA PRO A 409 -21.26 12.11 29.49
C PRO A 409 -21.31 11.71 30.97
N MET A 410 -22.51 11.77 31.52
CA MET A 410 -22.81 11.45 32.92
C MET A 410 -22.26 10.06 33.23
N GLN A 411 -21.73 9.90 34.43
CA GLN A 411 -21.56 8.56 34.98
C GLN A 411 -22.93 7.91 35.00
N ILE A 412 -23.10 6.84 34.24
CA ILE A 412 -24.37 6.13 34.12
C ILE A 412 -24.68 5.57 35.50
N SER A 413 -25.67 6.14 36.19
CA SER A 413 -26.20 5.61 37.43
C SER A 413 -26.71 4.19 37.17
N THR A 414 -26.39 3.28 38.09
CA THR A 414 -26.52 1.82 37.95
C THR A 414 -27.96 1.27 37.94
N ASP A 415 -28.95 2.11 37.67
CA ASP A 415 -30.36 1.72 37.68
C ASP A 415 -30.81 1.30 36.27
N SER A 416 -30.83 -0.01 36.09
CA SER A 416 -31.28 -0.69 34.89
C SER A 416 -32.78 -0.53 34.66
N SER A 417 -33.19 0.35 33.76
CA SER A 417 -34.32 0.10 32.85
C SER A 417 -34.34 1.10 31.68
N ILE A 418 -34.83 0.65 30.52
CA ILE A 418 -34.96 1.43 29.27
C ILE A 418 -33.62 1.83 28.61
N ILE A 419 -32.94 0.83 28.04
CA ILE A 419 -31.84 1.04 27.08
C ILE A 419 -32.44 1.57 25.77
N THR A 420 -32.59 2.90 25.63
CA THR A 420 -32.88 3.52 24.33
C THR A 420 -31.58 3.79 23.58
N GLY A 421 -31.49 3.35 22.32
CA GLY A 421 -30.41 3.73 21.40
C GLY A 421 -30.55 5.17 20.91
N ASN A 422 -30.77 6.12 21.83
CA ASN A 422 -31.07 7.51 21.53
C ASN A 422 -29.80 8.36 21.45
N ASP A 423 -29.64 9.05 20.33
CA ASP A 423 -28.52 9.94 20.01
C ASP A 423 -28.37 11.16 20.94
N ASP A 424 -29.31 11.37 21.87
CA ASP A 424 -29.51 12.60 22.64
C ASP A 424 -28.74 12.66 23.98
N ILE A 425 -28.07 11.56 24.39
CA ILE A 425 -27.47 11.43 25.73
C ILE A 425 -26.03 10.89 25.70
N ASP A 426 -25.76 9.77 25.03
CA ASP A 426 -24.55 8.98 25.33
C ASP A 426 -23.26 9.41 24.61
N PHE A 427 -23.22 9.29 23.29
CA PHE A 427 -22.04 9.61 22.48
C PHE A 427 -22.38 10.30 21.13
N GLY A 428 -23.65 10.70 20.94
CA GLY A 428 -24.09 11.48 19.80
C GLY A 428 -24.15 10.75 18.45
N HIS A 429 -24.10 9.41 18.42
CA HIS A 429 -24.31 8.56 17.23
C HIS A 429 -24.62 7.09 17.63
N PRO A 430 -25.56 6.37 16.97
CA PRO A 430 -26.01 5.04 17.44
C PRO A 430 -24.94 3.94 17.29
N LYS A 431 -24.04 4.07 16.30
CA LYS A 431 -22.86 3.19 16.11
C LYS A 431 -22.04 2.95 17.38
N TYR A 432 -21.88 3.94 18.26
CA TYR A 432 -21.04 3.78 19.45
C TYR A 432 -21.61 2.71 20.40
N ARG A 433 -22.90 2.80 20.75
CA ARG A 433 -23.57 1.80 21.60
C ARG A 433 -23.66 0.42 20.96
N ILE A 434 -23.87 0.35 19.64
CA ILE A 434 -23.89 -0.95 18.93
C ILE A 434 -22.49 -1.59 18.91
N LEU A 435 -21.43 -0.81 18.69
CA LEU A 435 -20.05 -1.28 18.80
C LEU A 435 -19.75 -1.83 20.20
N GLU A 436 -20.15 -1.10 21.24
CA GLU A 436 -20.01 -1.53 22.64
C GLU A 436 -20.71 -2.86 22.89
N GLN A 437 -21.98 -3.01 22.49
CA GLN A 437 -22.75 -4.24 22.65
C GLN A 437 -22.12 -5.43 21.91
N GLN A 438 -21.66 -5.23 20.68
CA GLN A 438 -21.00 -6.27 19.89
C GLN A 438 -19.69 -6.73 20.53
N LEU A 439 -18.83 -5.80 20.97
CA LEU A 439 -17.58 -6.14 21.66
C LEU A 439 -17.84 -6.79 23.03
N MET A 440 -18.80 -6.29 23.80
CA MET A 440 -19.19 -6.88 25.10
C MET A 440 -19.73 -8.30 24.95
N THR A 441 -20.46 -8.59 23.88
CA THR A 441 -20.96 -9.94 23.59
C THR A 441 -19.80 -10.85 23.18
N PHE A 442 -18.94 -10.38 22.27
CA PHE A 442 -17.76 -11.10 21.81
C PHE A 442 -16.78 -11.45 22.93
N PHE A 443 -16.43 -10.51 23.81
CA PHE A 443 -15.47 -10.77 24.90
C PHE A 443 -16.07 -11.59 26.06
N LYS A 444 -17.39 -11.68 26.19
CA LYS A 444 -18.03 -12.65 27.12
C LYS A 444 -17.84 -14.10 26.65
N GLU A 445 -17.86 -14.32 25.34
CA GLU A 445 -17.64 -15.64 24.74
C GLU A 445 -16.14 -15.96 24.58
N PHE A 446 -15.31 -14.95 24.26
CA PHE A 446 -13.88 -15.10 23.97
C PHE A 446 -13.02 -14.09 24.77
N PRO A 447 -12.85 -14.24 26.09
CA PRO A 447 -12.20 -13.23 26.95
C PRO A 447 -10.72 -12.98 26.64
N GLU A 448 -9.98 -13.99 26.18
CA GLU A 448 -8.55 -13.87 25.84
C GLU A 448 -8.28 -13.35 24.41
N SER A 449 -9.33 -13.09 23.63
CA SER A 449 -9.20 -12.59 22.26
C SER A 449 -8.68 -11.15 22.21
N LYS A 450 -8.28 -10.70 21.01
CA LYS A 450 -7.90 -9.31 20.74
C LYS A 450 -8.67 -8.79 19.54
N ALA A 451 -9.30 -7.63 19.69
CA ALA A 451 -10.04 -6.95 18.62
C ALA A 451 -9.35 -5.64 18.22
N ILE A 452 -9.50 -5.24 16.96
CA ILE A 452 -9.04 -3.95 16.44
C ILE A 452 -10.25 -3.21 15.87
N VAL A 453 -10.47 -1.99 16.34
CA VAL A 453 -11.52 -1.10 15.82
C VAL A 453 -10.86 -0.03 14.96
N PHE A 454 -11.13 -0.04 13.65
CA PHE A 454 -10.67 0.98 12.73
C PHE A 454 -11.65 2.16 12.68
N CYS A 455 -11.12 3.38 12.66
CA CYS A 455 -11.92 4.60 12.49
C CYS A 455 -11.13 5.64 11.69
N GLU A 456 -11.82 6.46 10.90
CA GLU A 456 -11.22 7.48 10.03
C GLU A 456 -10.89 8.78 10.78
N PHE A 457 -11.58 9.07 11.89
CA PHE A 457 -11.54 10.38 12.55
C PHE A 457 -11.05 10.30 14.00
N ARG A 458 -10.12 11.19 14.39
CA ARG A 458 -9.44 11.15 15.69
C ARG A 458 -10.39 11.33 16.88
N ASP A 459 -11.36 12.24 16.79
CA ASP A 459 -12.34 12.44 17.86
C ASP A 459 -13.18 11.18 18.11
N SER A 460 -13.60 10.49 17.04
CA SER A 460 -14.32 9.22 17.15
C SER A 460 -13.48 8.14 17.85
N VAL A 461 -12.17 8.08 17.58
CA VAL A 461 -11.26 7.16 18.31
C VAL A 461 -11.20 7.50 19.80
N ALA A 462 -11.10 8.79 20.16
CA ALA A 462 -11.11 9.22 21.55
C ALA A 462 -12.44 8.90 22.26
N MET A 463 -13.58 9.07 21.57
CA MET A 463 -14.91 8.69 22.06
C MET A 463 -15.03 7.18 22.30
N ILE A 464 -14.63 6.36 21.32
CA ILE A 464 -14.63 4.90 21.42
C ILE A 464 -13.77 4.44 22.61
N LYS A 465 -12.57 5.01 22.79
CA LYS A 465 -11.70 4.71 23.95
C LYS A 465 -12.36 5.08 25.28
N ARG A 466 -13.02 6.23 25.37
CA ARG A 466 -13.72 6.68 26.60
C ARG A 466 -14.88 5.75 26.94
N MET A 467 -15.72 5.43 25.96
CA MET A 467 -16.86 4.51 26.11
C MET A 467 -16.39 3.11 26.55
N LEU A 468 -15.44 2.51 25.82
CA LEU A 468 -14.97 1.16 26.13
C LEU A 468 -14.22 1.07 27.47
N SER A 469 -13.62 2.16 27.95
CA SER A 469 -12.97 2.19 29.28
C SER A 469 -13.94 1.95 30.43
N ASN A 470 -15.23 2.25 30.26
CA ASN A 470 -16.25 2.00 31.27
C ASN A 470 -16.55 0.50 31.47
N ASN A 471 -16.09 -0.36 30.56
CA ASN A 471 -16.35 -1.80 30.55
C ASN A 471 -15.17 -2.63 31.10
N GLN A 472 -14.31 -2.01 31.92
CA GLN A 472 -13.28 -2.75 32.67
C GLN A 472 -13.92 -3.63 33.76
N PRO A 473 -13.33 -4.80 34.10
CA PRO A 473 -12.05 -5.32 33.61
C PRO A 473 -12.12 -6.07 32.27
N LEU A 474 -13.32 -6.32 31.73
CA LEU A 474 -13.58 -7.16 30.55
C LEU A 474 -12.98 -6.57 29.27
N ILE A 475 -13.14 -5.27 29.04
CA ILE A 475 -12.56 -4.58 27.87
C ILE A 475 -11.47 -3.63 28.36
N ARG A 476 -10.26 -3.77 27.79
CA ARG A 476 -9.08 -2.94 28.10
C ARG A 476 -8.63 -2.18 26.84
N PRO A 477 -9.27 -1.04 26.51
CA PRO A 477 -9.01 -0.36 25.24
C PRO A 477 -7.66 0.37 25.24
N ASN A 478 -6.79 0.01 24.30
CA ASN A 478 -5.61 0.80 23.95
C ASN A 478 -5.81 1.52 22.60
N CYS A 479 -5.06 2.58 22.36
CA CYS A 479 -5.29 3.53 21.27
C CYS A 479 -3.97 3.94 20.64
N ILE A 480 -3.91 3.94 19.31
CA ILE A 480 -2.78 4.35 18.48
C ILE A 480 -3.33 5.41 17.51
N VAL A 481 -2.73 6.61 17.48
CA VAL A 481 -3.26 7.84 16.82
C VAL A 481 -2.22 8.50 15.92
#